data_AF-A0A9X6BIE9-F1
#
_entry.id   AF-A0A9X6BIE9-F1
#
_cell.length_a   1.000
_cell.length_b   1.000
_cell.length_c   1.000
_cell.angle_alpha   90.00
_cell.angle_beta   90.00
_cell.angle_gamma   90.00
#
_symmetry.space_group_name_H-M   'P 1'
#
loop_
_entity.id
_entity.type
_entity.pdbx_description
1 polymer ?
#
loop_
_entity_poly.entity_id
_entity_poly.type
_entity_poly.pdbx_seq_one_letter_code
_entity_poly.pdbx_strand_id
1 'polypeptide(L)'
;MATSCAVRNAAGPDSRASLMRSPVFLAPLWLLVACAAQAQTTAPRLSSQRCDVSTSYDVLADTGGIWLRRKQGLPREIFFHGGELNVDRQPQPVSAADAQRLRELEQGTRALMPAVASIAQSVVDITFDALNGVVHVLSGSARQQRKVEQLRTAARAQVDGSLGRGRWEQALFDERFEANVEQAAEALAGSLTRSVLWTVMTGRTAQLERRGTELDAQMEQRMQARSDALEAQAQTLCTQAQALYGVQQALDYRFQGERLQMLELNTHQQKHDADAAVSSAVATAAR
;
A
#
# COMPACT_ATOMS: atom_id res chain seq x y z
N MET A 1 65.37 25.98 24.93
CA MET A 1 65.68 24.54 25.05
C MET A 1 64.88 23.83 23.97
N ALA A 2 65.47 23.69 22.78
CA ALA A 2 66.11 22.46 22.27
C ALA A 2 65.03 21.58 21.58
N THR A 3 65.11 21.16 20.32
CA THR A 3 66.25 20.99 19.42
C THR A 3 65.74 20.90 17.97
N SER A 4 66.49 21.46 17.03
CA SER A 4 66.45 21.15 15.60
C SER A 4 67.32 19.92 15.31
N CYS A 5 67.03 19.14 14.26
CA CYS A 5 67.99 18.42 13.39
C CYS A 5 67.21 17.51 12.39
N ALA A 6 67.23 17.77 11.07
CA ALA A 6 68.31 17.49 10.10
C ALA A 6 68.12 16.09 9.45
N VAL A 7 67.93 15.96 8.13
CA VAL A 7 68.97 15.71 7.08
C VAL A 7 68.50 14.48 6.26
N ARG A 8 68.68 14.25 4.94
CA ARG A 8 69.70 14.58 3.92
C ARG A 8 69.13 14.35 2.49
N ASN A 9 69.62 15.12 1.52
CA ASN A 9 69.54 14.87 0.06
C ASN A 9 70.68 13.94 -0.42
N ALA A 10 70.46 13.18 -1.51
CA ALA A 10 71.41 12.86 -2.61
C ALA A 10 70.72 11.97 -3.67
N ALA A 11 70.48 12.46 -4.91
CA ALA A 11 71.22 12.20 -6.17
C ALA A 11 71.10 10.73 -6.67
N GLY A 12 70.35 10.34 -7.70
CA GLY A 12 70.37 10.63 -9.16
C GLY A 12 70.65 9.30 -9.94
N PRO A 13 70.60 9.18 -11.28
CA PRO A 13 69.64 9.64 -12.30
C PRO A 13 69.12 8.48 -13.23
N ASP A 14 68.32 8.87 -14.24
CA ASP A 14 68.08 8.22 -15.55
C ASP A 14 67.31 6.89 -15.68
N SER A 15 66.08 6.98 -16.21
CA SER A 15 65.75 6.38 -17.54
C SER A 15 64.33 6.69 -18.02
N ARG A 16 64.26 7.57 -19.02
CA ARG A 16 63.45 7.54 -20.26
C ARG A 16 62.07 6.86 -20.26
N ALA A 17 61.02 7.69 -20.44
CA ALA A 17 60.08 7.69 -21.60
C ALA A 17 59.00 8.76 -21.31
N SER A 18 58.92 9.90 -22.03
CA SER A 18 58.08 10.12 -23.23
C SER A 18 56.70 9.43 -23.14
N LEU A 19 55.53 10.04 -23.33
CA LEU A 19 55.10 11.31 -23.96
C LEU A 19 53.59 11.51 -23.67
N MET A 20 53.14 12.76 -23.69
CA MET A 20 51.80 13.27 -24.12
C MET A 20 50.57 12.97 -23.23
N ARG A 21 49.95 13.95 -22.55
CA ARG A 21 49.00 14.99 -23.04
C ARG A 21 47.89 14.45 -23.96
N SER A 22 46.68 14.21 -23.43
CA SER A 22 45.53 15.14 -23.56
C SER A 22 44.22 14.56 -22.99
N PRO A 23 43.25 15.41 -22.59
CA PRO A 23 42.00 15.03 -21.94
C PRO A 23 40.90 14.76 -22.97
N VAL A 24 40.10 13.70 -22.77
CA VAL A 24 38.93 13.40 -23.62
C VAL A 24 37.71 13.18 -22.74
N PHE A 25 36.82 14.17 -22.81
CA PHE A 25 35.36 14.13 -22.77
C PHE A 25 34.62 13.29 -21.71
N LEU A 26 33.99 14.05 -20.81
CA LEU A 26 32.75 13.80 -20.08
C LEU A 26 31.61 13.22 -20.93
N ALA A 27 30.73 12.51 -20.22
CA ALA A 27 29.27 12.42 -20.41
C ALA A 27 28.77 11.63 -21.64
N PRO A 28 28.44 10.34 -21.44
CA PRO A 28 27.04 9.97 -21.68
C PRO A 28 26.50 8.89 -20.72
N LEU A 29 27.05 8.73 -19.51
CA LEU A 29 26.56 7.70 -18.57
C LEU A 29 25.48 8.21 -17.57
N TRP A 30 25.16 9.50 -17.58
CA TRP A 30 24.18 10.10 -16.66
C TRP A 30 22.77 10.27 -17.24
N LEU A 31 22.53 9.94 -18.51
CA LEU A 31 21.20 10.06 -19.13
C LEU A 31 20.31 8.83 -18.95
N LEU A 32 20.83 7.67 -18.53
CA LEU A 32 20.03 6.45 -18.36
C LEU A 32 19.37 6.32 -16.98
N VAL A 33 19.74 7.14 -15.99
CA VAL A 33 19.12 7.13 -14.65
C VAL A 33 17.86 8.03 -14.58
N ALA A 34 17.68 8.96 -15.52
CA ALA A 34 16.57 9.90 -15.49
C ALA A 34 15.21 9.31 -15.94
N CYS A 35 15.18 8.22 -16.71
CA CYS A 35 13.92 7.62 -17.17
C CYS A 35 13.27 6.63 -16.19
N ALA A 36 13.97 6.17 -15.15
CA ALA A 36 13.38 5.27 -14.16
C ALA A 36 12.55 6.02 -13.09
N ALA A 37 12.74 7.33 -12.95
CA ALA A 37 12.04 8.15 -11.94
C ALA A 37 10.64 8.64 -12.38
N GLN A 38 10.22 8.38 -13.62
CA GLN A 38 8.88 8.75 -14.12
C GLN A 38 7.91 7.58 -14.29
N ALA A 39 8.32 6.36 -13.94
CA ALA A 39 7.37 5.29 -13.66
C ALA A 39 6.72 5.58 -12.29
N GLN A 40 5.88 6.61 -12.26
CA GLN A 40 4.88 6.75 -11.20
C GLN A 40 4.04 5.49 -11.29
N THR A 41 4.26 4.55 -10.38
CA THR A 41 3.31 3.50 -10.07
C THR A 41 2.04 4.22 -9.65
N THR A 42 1.18 4.49 -10.63
CA THR A 42 -0.12 5.10 -10.39
C THR A 42 -0.92 3.99 -9.73
N ALA A 43 -0.81 3.89 -8.40
CA ALA A 43 -1.82 3.22 -7.62
C ALA A 43 -3.17 3.82 -8.07
N PRO A 44 -4.16 2.99 -8.43
CA PRO A 44 -5.44 3.51 -8.91
C PRO A 44 -5.93 4.56 -7.91
N ARG A 45 -6.07 5.81 -8.39
CA ARG A 45 -6.58 6.92 -7.58
C ARG A 45 -8.06 6.70 -7.38
N LEU A 46 -8.42 5.92 -6.37
CA LEU A 46 -9.79 5.85 -5.90
C LEU A 46 -10.18 7.23 -5.36
N SER A 47 -11.25 7.84 -5.89
CA SER A 47 -11.86 9.06 -5.29
C SER A 47 -12.53 8.77 -3.94
N SER A 48 -12.27 7.61 -3.33
CA SER A 48 -12.68 7.22 -1.98
C SER A 48 -11.99 8.02 -0.87
N GLN A 49 -11.22 9.06 -1.20
CA GLN A 49 -10.74 10.09 -0.27
C GLN A 49 -11.85 10.84 0.49
N ARG A 50 -13.12 10.47 0.29
CA ARG A 50 -14.30 11.01 0.98
C ARG A 50 -15.03 9.97 1.83
N CYS A 51 -14.47 8.77 1.99
CA CYS A 51 -14.98 7.87 3.01
C CYS A 51 -14.32 8.14 4.35
N ASP A 52 -14.86 9.15 5.02
CA ASP A 52 -14.32 9.59 6.31
C ASP A 52 -14.68 8.64 7.45
N VAL A 53 -15.32 7.49 7.22
CA VAL A 53 -15.65 6.56 8.31
C VAL A 53 -14.49 5.62 8.58
N SER A 54 -13.92 5.71 9.78
CA SER A 54 -12.83 4.87 10.25
C SER A 54 -13.19 4.16 11.56
N THR A 55 -12.38 3.20 11.98
CA THR A 55 -12.48 2.62 13.32
C THR A 55 -11.09 2.44 13.89
N SER A 56 -10.93 2.79 15.16
CA SER A 56 -9.69 2.56 15.92
C SER A 56 -9.58 1.13 16.47
N TYR A 57 -10.52 0.25 16.13
CA TYR A 57 -10.59 -1.13 16.60
C TYR A 57 -10.21 -2.14 15.51
N ASP A 58 -9.58 -3.23 15.93
CA ASP A 58 -9.58 -4.49 15.21
C ASP A 58 -10.98 -5.10 15.31
N VAL A 59 -11.52 -5.56 14.19
CA VAL A 59 -12.89 -6.05 14.06
C VAL A 59 -12.89 -7.57 13.86
N LEU A 60 -13.75 -8.26 14.59
CA LEU A 60 -14.13 -9.65 14.31
C LEU A 60 -15.65 -9.74 14.23
N ALA A 61 -16.16 -10.04 13.05
CA ALA A 61 -17.57 -10.20 12.75
C ALA A 61 -17.83 -11.65 12.33
N ASP A 62 -18.36 -12.46 13.24
CA ASP A 62 -18.72 -13.85 12.99
C ASP A 62 -20.17 -14.12 13.40
N THR A 63 -20.61 -15.38 13.39
CA THR A 63 -21.98 -15.76 13.80
C THR A 63 -22.26 -15.55 15.29
N GLY A 64 -21.23 -15.46 16.12
CA GLY A 64 -21.33 -15.25 17.57
C GLY A 64 -21.43 -13.78 17.98
N GLY A 65 -21.18 -12.83 17.07
CA GLY A 65 -21.41 -11.40 17.29
C GLY A 65 -20.39 -10.52 16.59
N ILE A 66 -20.32 -9.27 17.02
CA ILE A 66 -19.25 -8.34 16.62
C ILE A 66 -18.36 -8.09 17.83
N TRP A 67 -17.06 -8.29 17.65
CA TRP A 67 -16.01 -7.98 18.61
C TRP A 67 -15.14 -6.85 18.06
N LEU A 68 -15.01 -5.79 18.83
CA LEU A 68 -14.12 -4.66 18.57
C LEU A 68 -13.06 -4.63 19.66
N ARG A 69 -11.79 -4.71 19.28
CA ARG A 69 -10.66 -4.71 20.22
C ARG A 69 -9.61 -3.72 19.80
N ARG A 70 -9.00 -3.02 20.76
CA ARG A 70 -7.88 -2.12 20.48
C ARG A 70 -6.82 -2.17 21.55
N LYS A 71 -5.58 -1.87 21.15
CA LYS A 71 -4.42 -1.90 22.06
C LYS A 71 -4.40 -0.73 23.03
N GLN A 72 -4.85 0.45 22.58
CA GLN A 72 -4.81 1.72 23.32
C GLN A 72 -6.18 2.41 23.28
N GLY A 73 -6.50 3.20 24.30
CA GLY A 73 -7.79 3.88 24.47
C GLY A 73 -8.80 3.08 25.29
N LEU A 74 -9.86 3.76 25.75
CA LEU A 74 -10.98 3.19 26.51
C LEU A 74 -12.33 3.46 25.82
N PRO A 75 -13.22 2.46 25.68
CA PRO A 75 -13.05 1.08 26.14
C PRO A 75 -12.05 0.30 25.27
N ARG A 76 -11.44 -0.76 25.82
CA ARG A 76 -10.49 -1.63 25.11
C ARG A 76 -11.18 -2.69 24.29
N GLU A 77 -12.33 -3.15 24.77
CA GLU A 77 -13.12 -4.20 24.15
C GLU A 77 -14.60 -3.82 24.15
N ILE A 78 -15.24 -3.97 22.99
CA ILE A 78 -16.68 -3.85 22.85
C ILE A 78 -17.15 -5.13 22.15
N PHE A 79 -18.13 -5.79 22.74
CA PHE A 79 -18.79 -6.93 22.14
C PHE A 79 -20.29 -6.68 22.10
N PHE A 80 -20.93 -6.98 20.98
CA PHE A 80 -22.39 -6.94 20.89
C PHE A 80 -22.92 -8.07 20.01
N HIS A 81 -24.05 -8.61 20.44
CA HIS A 81 -24.73 -9.71 19.77
C HIS A 81 -26.20 -9.75 20.17
N GLY A 82 -27.10 -9.91 19.20
CA GLY A 82 -28.53 -10.09 19.44
C GLY A 82 -29.22 -8.86 20.06
N GLY A 83 -28.53 -7.73 20.15
CA GLY A 83 -28.98 -6.54 20.86
C GLY A 83 -28.47 -6.41 22.29
N GLU A 84 -27.63 -7.33 22.76
CA GLU A 84 -26.89 -7.20 24.00
C GLU A 84 -25.56 -6.47 23.77
N LEU A 85 -25.06 -5.79 24.80
CA LEU A 85 -23.81 -5.03 24.77
C LEU A 85 -22.94 -5.38 25.97
N ASN A 86 -21.70 -5.76 25.70
CA ASN A 86 -20.65 -5.92 26.69
C ASN A 86 -19.54 -4.91 26.39
N VAL A 87 -19.12 -4.16 27.41
CA VAL A 87 -17.99 -3.24 27.31
C VAL A 87 -16.93 -3.66 28.32
N ASP A 88 -15.70 -3.86 27.87
CA ASP A 88 -14.58 -4.36 28.67
C ASP A 88 -14.93 -5.64 29.46
N ARG A 89 -15.64 -6.57 28.81
CA ARG A 89 -16.18 -7.84 29.37
C ARG A 89 -17.24 -7.69 30.46
N GLN A 90 -17.81 -6.50 30.63
CA GLN A 90 -18.91 -6.25 31.56
C GLN A 90 -20.22 -6.06 30.80
N PRO A 91 -21.27 -6.86 31.09
CA PRO A 91 -22.59 -6.64 30.53
C PRO A 91 -23.13 -5.27 30.87
N GLN A 92 -23.67 -4.58 29.86
CA GLN A 92 -24.22 -3.24 30.00
C GLN A 92 -25.75 -3.28 29.83
N PRO A 93 -26.52 -2.64 30.72
CA PRO A 93 -27.94 -2.47 30.49
C PRO A 93 -28.14 -1.57 29.27
N VAL A 94 -28.95 -2.03 28.33
CA VAL A 94 -29.33 -1.28 27.12
C VAL A 94 -30.84 -1.15 27.04
N SER A 95 -31.31 -0.04 26.48
CA SER A 95 -32.74 0.16 26.23
C SER A 95 -33.22 -0.77 25.10
N ALA A 96 -34.54 -0.99 24.99
CA ALA A 96 -35.09 -1.75 23.88
C ALA A 96 -34.79 -1.10 22.51
N ALA A 97 -34.70 0.23 22.46
CA ALA A 97 -34.31 0.97 21.26
C ALA A 97 -32.83 0.75 20.91
N ASP A 98 -31.94 0.79 21.90
CA ASP A 98 -30.51 0.51 21.69
C ASP A 98 -30.27 -0.96 21.31
N ALA A 99 -31.00 -1.90 21.90
CA ALA A 99 -30.94 -3.31 21.50
C ALA A 99 -31.29 -3.50 20.02
N GLN A 100 -32.24 -2.72 19.49
CA GLN A 100 -32.57 -2.73 18.07
C GLN A 100 -31.46 -2.13 17.21
N ARG A 101 -30.91 -0.98 17.61
CA ARG A 101 -29.78 -0.33 16.91
C ARG A 101 -28.53 -1.22 16.90
N LEU A 102 -28.25 -1.94 17.98
CA LEU A 102 -27.15 -2.91 18.08
C LEU A 102 -27.34 -4.08 17.12
N ARG A 103 -28.56 -4.60 16.95
CA ARG A 103 -28.86 -5.62 15.92
C ARG A 103 -28.64 -5.09 14.51
N GLU A 104 -29.02 -3.85 14.24
CA GLU A 104 -28.78 -3.20 12.94
C GLU A 104 -27.28 -3.02 12.67
N LEU A 105 -26.51 -2.58 13.68
CA LEU A 105 -25.05 -2.52 13.61
C LEU A 105 -24.43 -3.90 13.34
N GLU A 106 -24.91 -4.94 14.02
CA GLU A 106 -24.40 -6.31 13.86
C GLU A 106 -24.64 -6.82 12.44
N GLN A 107 -25.87 -6.67 11.95
CA GLN A 107 -26.25 -7.10 10.60
C GLN A 107 -25.47 -6.34 9.52
N GLY A 108 -25.38 -5.02 9.64
CA GLY A 108 -24.66 -4.22 8.64
C GLY A 108 -23.16 -4.45 8.66
N THR A 109 -22.55 -4.62 9.84
CA THR A 109 -21.12 -4.96 9.94
C THR A 109 -20.83 -6.30 9.27
N ARG A 110 -21.67 -7.32 9.52
CA ARG A 110 -21.55 -8.63 8.85
C ARG A 110 -21.74 -8.54 7.35
N ALA A 111 -22.65 -7.69 6.87
CA ALA A 111 -22.87 -7.48 5.44
C ALA A 111 -21.71 -6.75 4.74
N LEU A 112 -21.01 -5.87 5.46
CA LEU A 112 -19.86 -5.14 4.95
C LEU A 112 -18.63 -6.04 4.76
N MET A 113 -18.39 -7.01 5.64
CA MET A 113 -17.15 -7.78 5.63
C MET A 113 -16.86 -8.50 4.29
N PRO A 114 -17.80 -9.25 3.68
CA PRO A 114 -17.56 -9.88 2.38
C PRO A 114 -17.31 -8.85 1.26
N ALA A 115 -17.97 -7.70 1.35
CA ALA A 115 -17.86 -6.68 0.32
C ALA A 115 -16.51 -5.93 0.40
N VAL A 116 -16.00 -5.67 1.61
CA VAL A 116 -14.63 -5.18 1.83
C VAL A 116 -13.61 -6.20 1.35
N ALA A 117 -13.81 -7.50 1.64
CA ALA A 117 -12.93 -8.57 1.15
C ALA A 117 -12.88 -8.61 -0.39
N SER A 118 -14.02 -8.43 -1.05
CA SER A 118 -14.10 -8.39 -2.52
C SER A 118 -13.34 -7.21 -3.14
N ILE A 119 -13.40 -6.03 -2.51
CA ILE A 119 -12.58 -4.87 -2.92
C ILE A 119 -11.09 -5.18 -2.76
N ALA A 120 -10.69 -5.73 -1.60
CA ALA A 120 -9.28 -6.09 -1.35
C ALA A 120 -8.77 -7.12 -2.37
N GLN A 121 -9.56 -8.14 -2.71
CA GLN A 121 -9.24 -9.09 -3.79
C GLN A 121 -9.09 -8.38 -5.16
N SER A 122 -9.97 -7.44 -5.47
CA SER A 122 -9.91 -6.67 -6.73
C SER A 122 -8.64 -5.81 -6.82
N VAL A 123 -8.21 -5.20 -5.71
CA VAL A 123 -6.95 -4.46 -5.63
C VAL A 123 -5.75 -5.37 -5.85
N VAL A 124 -5.74 -6.55 -5.23
CA VAL A 124 -4.72 -7.59 -5.46
C VAL A 124 -4.67 -7.94 -6.96
N ASP A 125 -5.81 -8.17 -7.59
CA ASP A 125 -5.88 -8.55 -9.00
C ASP A 125 -5.32 -7.50 -9.95
N ILE A 126 -5.74 -6.24 -9.78
CA ILE A 126 -5.24 -5.12 -10.57
C ILE A 126 -3.72 -5.00 -10.43
N THR A 127 -3.22 -5.09 -9.20
CA THR A 127 -1.79 -5.01 -8.90
C THR A 127 -1.04 -6.10 -9.65
N PHE A 128 -1.44 -7.36 -9.48
CA PHE A 128 -0.75 -8.48 -10.13
C PHE A 128 -0.93 -8.53 -11.65
N ASP A 129 -2.03 -7.97 -12.20
CA ASP A 129 -2.18 -7.83 -13.66
C ASP A 129 -1.16 -6.84 -14.22
N ALA A 130 -0.92 -5.72 -13.51
CA ALA A 130 0.13 -4.78 -13.87
C ALA A 130 1.52 -5.41 -13.81
N LEU A 131 1.84 -6.14 -12.73
CA LEU A 131 3.10 -6.88 -12.62
C LEU A 131 3.25 -7.91 -13.75
N ASN A 132 2.20 -8.67 -14.07
CA ASN A 132 2.25 -9.66 -15.14
C ASN A 132 2.49 -9.01 -16.51
N GLY A 133 1.90 -7.83 -16.76
CA GLY A 133 2.17 -7.02 -17.95
C GLY A 133 3.65 -6.63 -18.07
N VAL A 134 4.22 -6.07 -17.01
CA VAL A 134 5.65 -5.71 -16.96
C VAL A 134 6.54 -6.93 -17.19
N VAL A 135 6.26 -8.05 -16.53
CA VAL A 135 7.01 -9.31 -16.70
C VAL A 135 6.89 -9.85 -18.13
N HIS A 136 5.71 -9.74 -18.75
CA HIS A 136 5.48 -10.15 -20.12
C HIS A 136 6.36 -9.35 -21.10
N VAL A 137 6.40 -8.03 -20.94
CA VAL A 137 7.23 -7.14 -21.77
C VAL A 137 8.71 -7.44 -21.55
N LEU A 138 9.19 -7.44 -20.30
CA LEU A 138 10.63 -7.53 -20.00
C LEU A 138 11.22 -8.91 -20.26
N SER A 139 10.48 -10.00 -19.96
CA SER A 139 11.04 -11.35 -20.00
C SER A 139 10.43 -12.23 -21.09
N GLY A 140 9.14 -12.05 -21.41
CA GLY A 140 8.41 -12.93 -22.33
C GLY A 140 8.35 -14.38 -21.88
N SER A 141 8.68 -14.65 -20.61
CA SER A 141 8.85 -16.00 -20.12
C SER A 141 7.61 -16.47 -19.35
N ALA A 142 6.99 -17.54 -19.84
CA ALA A 142 5.88 -18.20 -19.17
C ALA A 142 6.25 -18.69 -17.75
N ARG A 143 7.54 -18.98 -17.49
CA ARG A 143 8.00 -19.35 -16.14
C ARG A 143 7.88 -18.17 -15.17
N GLN A 144 8.26 -16.97 -15.59
CA GLN A 144 8.21 -15.77 -14.76
C GLN A 144 6.75 -15.35 -14.56
N GLN A 145 5.91 -15.43 -15.59
CA GLN A 145 4.47 -15.18 -15.47
C GLN A 145 3.79 -16.14 -14.48
N ARG A 146 4.11 -17.45 -14.54
CA ARG A 146 3.63 -18.42 -13.53
C ARG A 146 4.03 -18.05 -12.11
N LYS A 147 5.21 -17.47 -11.91
CA LYS A 147 5.66 -17.01 -10.60
C LYS A 147 4.82 -15.83 -10.11
N VAL A 148 4.48 -14.88 -10.98
CA VAL A 148 3.57 -13.78 -10.65
C VAL A 148 2.20 -14.32 -10.24
N GLU A 149 1.66 -15.31 -10.96
CA GLU A 149 0.36 -15.91 -10.64
C GLU A 149 0.35 -16.67 -9.30
N GLN A 150 1.45 -17.33 -8.94
CA GLN A 150 1.60 -17.94 -7.62
C GLN A 150 1.55 -16.91 -6.50
N LEU A 151 2.20 -15.76 -6.71
CA LEU A 151 2.20 -14.65 -5.75
C LEU A 151 0.80 -14.02 -5.64
N ARG A 152 0.09 -13.86 -6.76
CA ARG A 152 -1.32 -13.45 -6.76
C ARG A 152 -2.19 -14.39 -5.92
N THR A 153 -2.04 -15.69 -6.14
CA THR A 153 -2.82 -16.71 -5.41
C THR A 153 -2.55 -16.64 -3.91
N ALA A 154 -1.29 -16.46 -3.51
CA ALA A 154 -0.92 -16.30 -2.10
C ALA A 154 -1.53 -15.03 -1.48
N ALA A 155 -1.47 -13.90 -2.20
CA ALA A 155 -2.06 -12.64 -1.73
C ALA A 155 -3.59 -12.73 -1.59
N ARG A 156 -4.29 -13.39 -2.53
CA ARG A 156 -5.73 -13.65 -2.40
C ARG A 156 -6.04 -14.52 -1.19
N ALA A 157 -5.30 -15.61 -0.99
CA ALA A 157 -5.47 -16.50 0.15
C ALA A 157 -5.28 -15.77 1.50
N GLN A 158 -4.42 -14.74 1.56
CA GLN A 158 -4.25 -13.89 2.73
C GLN A 158 -5.49 -13.03 3.02
N VAL A 159 -6.09 -12.44 1.98
CA VAL A 159 -7.35 -11.68 2.10
C VAL A 159 -8.47 -12.61 2.57
N ASP A 160 -8.59 -13.79 1.97
CA ASP A 160 -9.60 -14.79 2.34
C ASP A 160 -9.41 -15.30 3.78
N GLY A 161 -8.16 -15.46 4.20
CA GLY A 161 -7.81 -15.91 5.55
C GLY A 161 -8.12 -14.90 6.66
N SER A 162 -8.30 -13.62 6.32
CA SER A 162 -8.58 -12.52 7.24
C SER A 162 -9.97 -11.92 7.01
N LEU A 163 -10.08 -10.93 6.13
CA LEU A 163 -11.32 -10.21 5.84
C LEU A 163 -12.44 -11.14 5.36
N GLY A 164 -12.11 -12.16 4.55
CA GLY A 164 -13.07 -13.17 4.10
C GLY A 164 -13.68 -14.02 5.22
N ARG A 165 -13.04 -14.06 6.39
CA ARG A 165 -13.55 -14.70 7.62
C ARG A 165 -14.13 -13.70 8.62
N GLY A 166 -14.39 -12.47 8.19
CA GLY A 166 -14.91 -11.41 9.05
C GLY A 166 -13.88 -10.87 10.04
N ARG A 167 -12.58 -11.10 9.84
CA ARG A 167 -11.52 -10.66 10.74
C ARG A 167 -10.69 -9.56 10.09
N TRP A 168 -10.69 -8.40 10.70
CA TRP A 168 -9.88 -7.26 10.31
C TRP A 168 -8.98 -6.84 11.47
N GLU A 169 -7.72 -7.27 11.42
CA GLU A 169 -6.68 -6.87 12.36
C GLU A 169 -5.73 -5.92 11.61
N GLN A 170 -5.83 -4.61 11.84
CA GLN A 170 -5.28 -3.60 10.92
C GLN A 170 -3.75 -3.73 10.79
N ALA A 171 -3.04 -3.74 11.92
CA ALA A 171 -1.58 -3.85 11.94
C ALA A 171 -1.06 -5.18 11.38
N LEU A 172 -1.74 -6.30 11.71
CA LEU A 172 -1.31 -7.61 11.21
C LEU A 172 -1.61 -7.81 9.73
N PHE A 173 -2.62 -7.12 9.20
CA PHE A 173 -2.92 -7.14 7.78
C PHE A 173 -1.80 -6.43 7.01
N ASP A 174 -1.42 -5.22 7.43
CA ASP A 174 -0.37 -4.43 6.80
C ASP A 174 0.98 -5.12 6.86
N GLU A 175 1.45 -5.54 8.04
CA GLU A 175 2.76 -6.22 8.20
C GLU A 175 2.88 -7.48 7.33
N ARG A 176 1.84 -8.31 7.31
CA ARG A 176 1.85 -9.56 6.52
C ARG A 176 1.76 -9.27 5.03
N PHE A 177 0.98 -8.25 4.65
CA PHE A 177 0.83 -7.86 3.25
C PHE A 177 2.15 -7.30 2.72
N GLU A 178 2.79 -6.39 3.46
CA GLU A 178 4.11 -5.84 3.13
C GLU A 178 5.16 -6.93 3.00
N ALA A 179 5.30 -7.83 3.97
CA ALA A 179 6.26 -8.93 3.92
C ALA A 179 6.07 -9.83 2.70
N ASN A 180 4.81 -10.11 2.32
CA ASN A 180 4.49 -10.92 1.15
C ASN A 180 4.80 -10.18 -0.17
N VAL A 181 4.52 -8.88 -0.23
CA VAL A 181 4.85 -8.03 -1.40
C VAL A 181 6.37 -7.87 -1.54
N GLU A 182 7.09 -7.70 -0.44
CA GLU A 182 8.56 -7.62 -0.43
C GLU A 182 9.18 -8.92 -0.92
N GLN A 183 8.75 -10.06 -0.38
CA GLN A 183 9.20 -11.37 -0.82
C GLN A 183 8.89 -11.61 -2.31
N ALA A 184 7.70 -11.18 -2.77
CA ALA A 184 7.31 -11.21 -4.17
C ALA A 184 8.26 -10.38 -5.05
N ALA A 185 8.56 -9.15 -4.62
CA ALA A 185 9.43 -8.21 -5.32
C ALA A 185 10.86 -8.74 -5.43
N GLU A 186 11.47 -9.19 -4.34
CA GLU A 186 12.82 -9.79 -4.32
C GLU A 186 12.90 -10.99 -5.27
N ALA A 187 11.90 -11.87 -5.20
CA ALA A 187 11.85 -13.08 -5.99
C ALA A 187 11.70 -12.79 -7.48
N LEU A 188 11.02 -11.71 -7.86
CA LEU A 188 10.86 -11.26 -9.24
C LEU A 188 12.12 -10.52 -9.72
N ALA A 189 12.66 -9.58 -8.93
CA ALA A 189 13.84 -8.78 -9.25
C ALA A 189 15.02 -9.64 -9.66
N GLY A 190 15.36 -10.68 -8.87
CA GLY A 190 16.47 -11.58 -9.20
C GLY A 190 16.31 -12.32 -10.53
N SER A 191 15.06 -12.64 -10.93
CA SER A 191 14.78 -13.37 -12.17
C SER A 191 14.66 -12.47 -13.42
N LEU A 192 14.25 -11.21 -13.23
CA LEU A 192 14.07 -10.24 -14.29
C LEU A 192 15.40 -9.63 -14.74
N THR A 193 16.31 -9.30 -13.83
CA THR A 193 17.63 -8.73 -14.15
C THR A 193 18.39 -9.61 -15.15
N ARG A 194 18.41 -10.93 -14.93
CA ARG A 194 19.06 -11.88 -15.84
C ARG A 194 18.38 -11.93 -17.21
N SER A 195 17.06 -11.85 -17.26
CA SER A 195 16.28 -11.93 -18.52
C SER A 195 16.44 -10.67 -19.37
N VAL A 196 16.45 -9.50 -18.75
CA VAL A 196 16.67 -8.21 -19.43
C VAL A 196 18.09 -8.16 -19.98
N LEU A 197 19.10 -8.51 -19.17
CA LEU A 197 20.50 -8.54 -19.61
C LEU A 197 20.69 -9.45 -20.83
N TRP A 198 20.09 -10.65 -20.80
CA TRP A 198 20.13 -11.58 -21.93
C TRP A 198 19.49 -11.00 -23.20
N THR A 199 18.36 -10.30 -23.06
CA THR A 199 17.63 -9.72 -24.21
C THR A 199 18.43 -8.60 -24.88
N VAL A 200 19.11 -7.77 -24.07
CA VAL A 200 20.03 -6.73 -24.56
C VAL A 200 21.25 -7.37 -25.22
N MET A 201 21.89 -8.34 -24.57
CA MET A 201 23.06 -9.04 -25.10
C MET A 201 22.77 -9.78 -26.42
N THR A 202 21.55 -10.27 -26.62
CA THR A 202 21.14 -10.99 -27.83
C THR A 202 20.54 -10.09 -28.91
N GLY A 203 20.48 -8.76 -28.70
CA GLY A 203 19.96 -7.81 -29.68
C GLY A 203 18.45 -7.93 -29.96
N ARG A 204 17.67 -8.47 -29.02
CA ARG A 204 16.24 -8.76 -29.20
C ARG A 204 15.32 -7.60 -28.81
N THR A 205 15.80 -6.36 -28.89
CA THR A 205 15.08 -5.14 -28.46
C THR A 205 13.80 -4.89 -29.26
N ALA A 206 13.79 -5.17 -30.57
CA ALA A 206 12.58 -5.05 -31.39
C ALA A 206 11.42 -5.95 -30.90
N GLN A 207 11.72 -7.08 -30.25
CA GLN A 207 10.69 -7.94 -29.66
C GLN A 207 10.16 -7.37 -28.33
N LEU A 208 10.95 -6.56 -27.61
CA LEU A 208 10.48 -5.82 -26.43
C LEU A 208 9.51 -4.72 -26.87
N GLU A 209 9.86 -3.92 -27.88
CA GLU A 209 9.02 -2.83 -28.39
C GLU A 209 7.65 -3.30 -28.87
N ARG A 210 7.60 -4.41 -29.62
CA ARG A 210 6.33 -5.01 -30.08
C ARG A 210 5.43 -5.41 -28.91
N ARG A 211 6.00 -6.09 -27.90
CA ARG A 211 5.24 -6.49 -26.70
C ARG A 211 4.81 -5.30 -25.86
N GLY A 212 5.64 -4.26 -25.79
CA GLY A 212 5.30 -3.00 -25.12
C GLY A 212 4.08 -2.34 -25.78
N THR A 213 4.08 -2.23 -27.11
CA THR A 213 2.97 -1.64 -27.88
C THR A 213 1.68 -2.45 -27.73
N GLU A 214 1.78 -3.78 -27.75
CA GLU A 214 0.64 -4.68 -27.53
C GLU A 214 0.08 -4.57 -26.10
N LEU A 215 0.96 -4.44 -25.10
CA LEU A 215 0.58 -4.29 -23.70
C LEU A 215 -0.12 -2.94 -23.46
N ASP A 216 0.42 -1.86 -24.00
CA ASP A 216 -0.08 -0.50 -23.79
C ASP A 216 -1.55 -0.36 -24.20
N ALA A 217 -1.88 -0.80 -25.43
CA ALA A 217 -3.24 -0.78 -25.95
C ALA A 217 -4.23 -1.64 -25.12
N GLN A 218 -3.75 -2.75 -24.54
CA GLN A 218 -4.58 -3.64 -23.73
C GLN A 218 -4.71 -3.20 -22.27
N MET A 219 -3.70 -2.53 -21.71
CA MET A 219 -3.68 -2.12 -20.30
C MET A 219 -4.55 -0.90 -20.06
N GLU A 220 -4.52 0.10 -20.93
CA GLU A 220 -5.26 1.35 -20.71
C GLU A 220 -6.76 1.09 -20.53
N GLN A 221 -7.38 0.38 -21.48
CA GLN A 221 -8.82 0.10 -21.43
C GLN A 221 -9.21 -0.79 -20.25
N ARG A 222 -8.39 -1.81 -19.93
CA ARG A 222 -8.68 -2.74 -18.82
C ARG A 222 -8.49 -2.07 -17.46
N MET A 223 -7.46 -1.22 -17.32
CA MET A 223 -7.16 -0.51 -16.10
C MET A 223 -8.24 0.51 -15.78
N GLN A 224 -8.70 1.26 -16.78
CA GLN A 224 -9.78 2.24 -16.59
C GLN A 224 -11.07 1.55 -16.13
N ALA A 225 -11.55 0.55 -16.87
CA ALA A 225 -12.79 -0.14 -16.55
C ALA A 225 -12.77 -0.79 -15.15
N ARG A 226 -11.62 -1.32 -14.73
CA ARG A 226 -11.46 -1.90 -13.39
C ARG A 226 -11.37 -0.85 -12.29
N SER A 227 -10.73 0.27 -12.57
CA SER A 227 -10.66 1.40 -11.62
C SER A 227 -12.06 1.98 -11.39
N ASP A 228 -12.85 2.17 -12.45
CA ASP A 228 -14.23 2.66 -12.35
C ASP A 228 -15.12 1.69 -11.55
N ALA A 229 -14.99 0.39 -11.80
CA ALA A 229 -15.72 -0.63 -11.06
C ALA A 229 -15.34 -0.65 -9.57
N LEU A 230 -14.04 -0.55 -9.27
CA LEU A 230 -13.54 -0.50 -7.90
C LEU A 230 -14.02 0.75 -7.16
N GLU A 231 -14.05 1.89 -7.85
CA GLU A 231 -14.55 3.15 -7.30
C GLU A 231 -16.05 3.09 -6.99
N ALA A 232 -16.86 2.53 -7.90
CA ALA A 232 -18.29 2.33 -7.68
C ALA A 232 -18.56 1.40 -6.48
N GLN A 233 -17.78 0.32 -6.33
CA GLN A 233 -17.86 -0.57 -5.17
C GLN A 233 -17.48 0.17 -3.88
N ALA A 234 -16.37 0.90 -3.87
CA ALA A 234 -15.91 1.66 -2.71
C ALA A 234 -16.94 2.72 -2.26
N GLN A 235 -17.57 3.42 -3.21
CA GLN A 235 -18.61 4.42 -2.92
C GLN A 235 -19.85 3.77 -2.28
N THR A 236 -20.23 2.59 -2.74
CA THR A 236 -21.34 1.82 -2.17
C THR A 236 -21.05 1.43 -0.73
N LEU A 237 -19.86 0.89 -0.45
CA LEU A 237 -19.44 0.55 0.91
C LEU A 237 -19.40 1.78 1.81
N CYS A 238 -18.96 2.91 1.26
CA CYS A 238 -18.90 4.12 2.04
C CYS A 238 -20.27 4.59 2.52
N THR A 239 -21.26 4.57 1.63
CA THR A 239 -22.63 4.92 1.97
C THR A 239 -23.18 4.00 3.07
N GLN A 240 -22.86 2.71 3.00
CA GLN A 240 -23.24 1.73 4.02
C GLN A 240 -22.53 1.98 5.35
N ALA A 241 -21.23 2.27 5.35
CA ALA A 241 -20.47 2.58 6.56
C ALA A 241 -20.97 3.87 7.24
N GLN A 242 -21.31 4.90 6.45
CA GLN A 242 -21.92 6.14 6.96
C GLN A 242 -23.30 5.89 7.58
N ALA A 243 -24.12 5.02 7.00
CA ALA A 243 -25.39 4.62 7.58
C ALA A 243 -25.19 3.96 8.96
N LEU A 244 -24.21 3.05 9.08
CA LEU A 244 -23.87 2.43 10.37
C LEU A 244 -23.35 3.43 11.39
N TYR A 245 -22.53 4.38 10.96
CA TYR A 245 -22.11 5.48 11.83
C TYR A 245 -23.32 6.26 12.37
N GLY A 246 -24.33 6.53 11.52
CA GLY A 246 -25.58 7.16 11.94
C GLY A 246 -26.33 6.34 13.00
N VAL A 247 -26.41 5.01 12.83
CA VAL A 247 -27.03 4.10 13.81
C VAL A 247 -26.29 4.14 15.15
N GLN A 248 -24.95 4.12 15.13
CA GLN A 248 -24.15 4.27 16.34
C GLN A 248 -24.40 5.62 17.04
N GLN A 249 -24.44 6.73 16.30
CA GLN A 249 -24.68 8.04 16.90
C GLN A 249 -26.06 8.15 17.55
N ALA A 250 -27.03 7.37 17.07
CA ALA A 250 -28.37 7.30 17.64
C ALA A 250 -28.44 6.42 18.91
N LEU A 251 -27.37 5.73 19.32
CA LEU A 251 -27.36 4.99 20.57
C LEU A 251 -27.50 5.94 21.76
N ASP A 252 -28.38 5.60 22.69
CA ASP A 252 -28.63 6.36 23.90
C ASP A 252 -27.60 6.01 24.99
N TYR A 253 -27.06 4.79 24.97
CA TYR A 253 -25.99 4.35 25.87
C TYR A 253 -24.79 5.32 25.89
N ARG A 254 -24.25 5.54 27.09
CA ARG A 254 -23.07 6.39 27.33
C ARG A 254 -22.01 5.62 28.10
N PHE A 255 -20.80 5.59 27.57
CA PHE A 255 -19.63 5.06 28.26
C PHE A 255 -18.91 6.21 28.96
N GLN A 256 -18.84 6.16 30.30
CA GLN A 256 -18.23 7.23 31.12
C GLN A 256 -18.82 8.64 30.85
N GLY A 257 -20.10 8.70 30.50
CA GLY A 257 -20.80 9.97 30.19
C GLY A 257 -20.70 10.41 28.72
N GLU A 258 -19.84 9.78 27.92
CA GLU A 258 -19.67 10.07 26.49
C GLU A 258 -20.39 9.05 25.62
N ARG A 259 -20.63 9.39 24.33
CA ARG A 259 -21.20 8.41 23.38
C ARG A 259 -20.25 7.24 23.18
N LEU A 260 -20.79 6.04 23.04
CA LEU A 260 -19.97 4.88 22.70
C LEU A 260 -19.43 5.03 21.28
N GLN A 261 -18.12 5.22 21.18
CA GLN A 261 -17.43 5.43 19.91
C GLN A 261 -16.88 4.10 19.39
N MET A 262 -17.44 3.59 18.29
CA MET A 262 -16.95 2.39 17.58
C MET A 262 -16.42 2.75 16.18
N LEU A 263 -17.16 3.61 15.49
CA LEU A 263 -16.87 4.22 14.19
C LEU A 263 -16.66 5.72 14.38
N GLU A 264 -15.66 6.28 13.71
CA GLU A 264 -15.23 7.67 13.75
C GLU A 264 -15.39 8.32 12.37
N LEU A 265 -15.69 9.62 12.33
CA LEU A 265 -15.65 10.42 11.10
C LEU A 265 -14.35 11.22 11.10
N ASN A 266 -13.42 10.87 10.22
CA ASN A 266 -12.19 11.58 9.95
C ASN A 266 -12.49 12.87 9.18
N THR A 267 -12.78 13.97 9.86
CA THR A 267 -12.83 15.27 9.19
C THR A 267 -11.41 15.68 8.82
N HIS A 268 -11.02 15.56 7.55
CA HIS A 268 -9.77 16.10 7.06
C HIS A 268 -9.78 17.64 7.15
N GLN A 269 -9.38 18.19 8.30
CA GLN A 269 -8.88 19.56 8.35
C GLN A 269 -7.50 19.54 7.68
N GLN A 270 -7.40 20.16 6.50
CA GLN A 270 -6.18 20.31 5.71
C GLN A 270 -4.97 20.67 6.58
N LYS A 271 -4.13 19.69 6.90
CA LYS A 271 -2.78 19.88 7.43
C LYS A 271 -1.79 19.43 6.36
N HIS A 272 -1.88 20.05 5.19
CA HIS A 272 -0.93 19.86 4.07
C HIS A 272 -0.33 21.17 3.55
N ASP A 273 -0.64 22.32 4.18
CA ASP A 273 -0.08 23.62 3.77
C ASP A 273 1.18 24.04 4.54
N ALA A 274 1.61 23.28 5.55
CA ALA A 274 2.80 23.63 6.34
C ALA A 274 4.12 23.10 5.74
N ASP A 275 4.11 21.96 5.05
CA ASP A 275 5.35 21.36 4.50
C ASP A 275 5.71 21.87 3.10
N ALA A 276 4.73 22.40 2.34
CA ALA A 276 4.98 23.07 1.06
C ALA A 276 5.67 24.44 1.22
N ALA A 277 5.47 25.11 2.37
CA ALA A 277 6.10 26.39 2.66
C ALA A 277 7.58 26.25 3.09
N VAL A 278 7.97 25.12 3.68
CA VAL A 278 9.38 24.90 4.08
C VAL A 278 10.25 24.53 2.88
N SER A 279 9.72 23.81 1.90
CA SER A 279 10.48 23.44 0.69
C SER A 279 10.75 24.63 -0.24
N SER A 280 9.84 25.61 -0.31
CA SER A 280 10.02 26.83 -1.11
C SER A 280 11.00 27.83 -0.48
N ALA A 281 11.16 27.82 0.86
CA ALA A 281 12.15 28.65 1.54
C ALA A 281 13.59 28.16 1.29
N VAL A 282 13.81 26.85 1.17
CA VAL A 282 15.16 26.27 0.94
C VAL A 282 15.61 26.44 -0.52
N ALA A 283 14.67 26.49 -1.48
CA ALA A 283 14.99 26.70 -2.90
C ALA A 283 15.39 28.16 -3.23
N THR A 284 15.07 29.12 -2.37
CA THR A 284 15.35 30.55 -2.62
C THR A 284 16.63 31.04 -1.94
N ALA A 285 17.20 30.27 -1.01
CA ALA A 285 18.44 30.59 -0.29
C ALA A 285 19.73 30.08 -0.98
N ALA A 286 19.61 29.45 -2.14
CA ALA A 286 20.73 28.86 -2.90
C ALA A 286 20.92 29.48 -4.30
N ARG A 287 20.54 30.76 -4.49
CA ARG A 287 20.88 31.55 -5.68
C ARG A 287 21.89 32.63 -5.35
#